data_AF-A0A258TEK6-F1
#
_entry.id   AF-A0A258TEK6-F1
#
_cell.length_a   1.000
_cell.length_b   1.000
_cell.length_c   1.000
_cell.angle_alpha   90.00
_cell.angle_beta   90.00
_cell.angle_gamma   90.00
#
_symmetry.space_group_name_H-M   'P 1'
#
loop_
_entity.id
_entity.type
_entity.pdbx_description
1 polymer ?
#
loop_
_entity_poly.entity_id
_entity_poly.type
_entity_poly.pdbx_seq_one_letter_code
_entity_poly.pdbx_strand_id
1 'polypeptide(L)' 'MRVLIELFHIAAGIVAALVIAALSAWAVPRAADTIWFIDYVAIAVIVVMGIQPLRGAWRADQAGKQGANGQ' A
#
# COMPACT_ATOMS: atom_id res chain seq x y z
N MET A 1 3.80 -16.00 -7.50
CA MET A 1 2.75 -15.65 -6.52
C MET A 1 3.12 -14.51 -5.55
N ARG A 2 4.34 -13.96 -5.59
CA ARG A 2 4.81 -12.90 -4.66
C ARG A 2 3.98 -11.61 -4.71
N VAL A 3 3.61 -11.16 -5.93
CA VAL A 3 2.84 -9.93 -6.16
C VAL A 3 1.48 -9.93 -5.45
N LEU A 4 0.79 -11.07 -5.41
CA LEU A 4 -0.52 -11.18 -4.77
C LEU A 4 -0.39 -11.07 -3.24
N ILE A 5 0.66 -11.69 -2.66
CA ILE A 5 0.98 -11.60 -1.23
C ILE A 5 1.41 -10.18 -0.85
N GLU A 6 2.14 -9.49 -1.72
CA GLU A 6 2.49 -8.08 -1.55
C GLU A 6 1.24 -7.19 -1.54
N LEU A 7 0.29 -7.44 -2.44
CA LEU A 7 -0.97 -6.72 -2.47
C LEU A 7 -1.80 -6.99 -1.20
N PHE A 8 -1.83 -8.23 -0.71
CA PHE A 8 -2.46 -8.56 0.57
C PHE A 8 -1.80 -7.87 1.76
N HIS A 9 -0.47 -7.69 1.76
CA HIS A 9 0.21 -6.94 2.81
C HIS A 9 -0.15 -5.45 2.80
N ILE A 10 -0.22 -4.83 1.63
CA ILE A 10 -0.67 -3.43 1.49
C ILE A 10 -2.12 -3.31 1.98
N ALA A 11 -3.00 -4.21 1.54
CA ALA A 11 -4.40 -4.24 1.96
C ALA A 11 -4.53 -4.42 3.48
N ALA A 12 -3.76 -5.34 4.07
CA ALA A 12 -3.74 -5.56 5.52
C ALA A 12 -3.26 -4.31 6.27
N GLY A 13 -2.24 -3.62 5.78
CA GLY A 13 -1.75 -2.37 6.36
C GLY A 13 -2.82 -1.26 6.34
N ILE A 14 -3.54 -1.11 5.23
CA ILE A 14 -4.63 -0.14 5.11
C ILE A 14 -5.78 -0.49 6.06
N VAL A 15 -6.18 -1.76 6.11
CA VAL A 15 -7.25 -2.20 7.03
C VAL A 15 -6.85 -1.96 8.48
N ALA A 16 -5.62 -2.28 8.86
CA ALA A 16 -5.13 -2.04 10.21
C ALA A 16 -5.16 -0.54 10.56
N ALA A 17 -4.72 0.33 9.64
CA ALA A 17 -4.76 1.79 9.83
C ALA A 17 -6.20 2.28 10.05
N LEU A 18 -7.13 1.89 9.17
CA LEU A 18 -8.55 2.25 9.27
C LEU A 18 -9.18 1.81 10.60
N VAL A 19 -8.86 0.59 11.07
CA VAL A 19 -9.37 0.09 12.36
C VAL A 19 -8.84 0.93 13.52
N ILE A 20 -7.55 1.25 13.53
CA ILE A 20 -6.93 2.07 14.57
C ILE A 20 -7.51 3.49 14.55
N ALA A 21 -7.69 4.08 13.37
CA ALA A 21 -8.27 5.41 13.22
C ALA A 21 -9.73 5.44 13.69
N ALA A 22 -10.53 4.44 13.32
CA ALA A 22 -11.92 4.32 13.76
C ALA A 22 -12.04 4.18 15.28
N LEU A 23 -11.22 3.32 15.90
CA LEU A 23 -11.19 3.16 17.37
C LEU A 23 -10.74 4.45 18.07
N SER A 24 -9.75 5.14 17.50
CA SER A 24 -9.24 6.40 18.05
C SER A 24 -10.27 7.53 17.93
N ALA A 25 -10.96 7.63 16.78
CA ALA A 25 -12.02 8.62 16.55
C ALA A 25 -13.24 8.36 17.44
N TRP A 26 -13.54 7.09 17.75
CA TRP A 26 -14.57 6.73 18.72
C TRP A 26 -14.17 7.13 20.15
N ALA A 27 -12.91 6.90 20.53
CA ALA A 27 -12.40 7.24 21.86
C ALA A 27 -12.26 8.75 22.08
N VAL A 28 -11.90 9.51 21.04
CA VAL A 28 -11.69 10.97 21.11
C VAL A 28 -12.43 11.70 19.98
N PRO A 29 -13.77 11.83 20.07
CA PRO A 29 -14.57 12.40 18.97
C PRO A 29 -14.20 13.83 18.61
N ARG A 30 -13.73 14.62 19.59
CA ARG A 30 -13.30 16.00 19.37
C ARG A 30 -12.10 16.12 18.40
N ALA A 31 -11.30 15.07 18.28
CA ALA A 31 -10.13 15.02 17.41
C ALA A 31 -10.40 14.20 16.13
N ALA A 32 -11.63 13.73 15.89
CA ALA A 32 -11.95 12.80 14.81
C ALA A 32 -11.47 13.29 13.44
N ASP A 33 -11.70 14.57 13.10
CA ASP A 33 -11.27 15.13 11.81
C ASP A 33 -9.75 15.07 11.63
N THR A 34 -8.98 15.36 12.69
CA THR A 34 -7.51 15.29 12.66
C THR A 34 -7.04 13.83 12.56
N ILE A 35 -7.69 12.91 13.27
CA ILE A 35 -7.38 11.48 13.25
C ILE A 35 -7.57 10.93 11.83
N TRP A 36 -8.72 11.21 11.21
CA TRP A 36 -9.00 10.77 9.85
C TRP A 36 -8.06 11.40 8.83
N PHE A 37 -7.72 12.70 8.98
CA PHE A 37 -6.74 13.34 8.11
C PHE A 37 -5.37 12.63 8.15
N ILE A 38 -4.86 12.36 9.35
CA ILE A 38 -3.57 11.68 9.52
C ILE A 38 -3.65 10.24 9.00
N ASP A 39 -4.76 9.54 9.22
CA ASP A 39 -4.97 8.18 8.72
C ASP A 39 -4.93 8.14 7.18
N TYR A 40 -5.60 9.06 6.49
CA TYR A 40 -5.50 9.16 5.03
C TYR A 40 -4.08 9.42 4.54
N VAL A 41 -3.32 10.26 5.24
CA VAL A 41 -1.90 10.49 4.94
C VAL A 41 -1.09 9.20 5.14
N ALA A 42 -1.32 8.46 6.23
CA ALA A 42 -0.64 7.20 6.49
C ALA A 42 -0.97 6.14 5.42
N ILE A 43 -2.24 6.01 5.02
CA ILE A 43 -2.69 5.14 3.93
C ILE A 43 -1.97 5.51 2.63
N ALA A 44 -1.85 6.80 2.31
CA ALA A 44 -1.10 7.24 1.13
C ALA A 44 0.37 6.79 1.17
N VAL A 45 1.03 6.88 2.33
CA VAL A 45 2.40 6.39 2.51
C VAL A 45 2.50 4.87 2.34
N ILE A 46 1.57 4.10 2.92
CA ILE A 46 1.50 2.64 2.76
C ILE A 46 1.39 2.26 1.28
N VAL A 47 0.51 2.93 0.53
CA VAL A 47 0.33 2.71 -0.91
C VAL A 47 1.61 3.04 -1.68
N VAL A 48 2.24 4.19 -1.40
CA VAL A 48 3.48 4.61 -2.07
C VAL A 48 4.62 3.61 -1.83
N MET A 49 4.79 3.12 -0.61
CA MET A 49 5.77 2.07 -0.30
C MET A 49 5.47 0.77 -1.04
N GLY A 50 4.19 0.43 -1.18
CA GLY A 50 3.72 -0.75 -1.91
C GLY A 50 3.93 -0.71 -3.44
N ILE A 51 4.08 0.48 -4.04
CA ILE A 51 4.32 0.62 -5.49
C ILE A 51 5.76 0.22 -5.87
N GLN A 52 6.72 0.33 -4.96
CA GLN A 52 8.13 0.05 -5.21
C GLN A 52 8.41 -1.41 -5.66
N PRO A 53 7.86 -2.46 -5.02
CA PRO A 53 8.00 -3.84 -5.51
C PRO A 53 7.34 -4.08 -6.86
N LEU A 54 6.25 -3.36 -7.18
CA LEU A 54 5.58 -3.44 -8.48
C LEU A 54 6.49 -2.94 -9.62
N ARG A 55 7.25 -1.87 -9.37
CA ARG A 55 8.26 -1.35 -10.30
C ARG A 55 9.41 -2.34 -10.54
N GLY A 56 9.82 -3.09 -9.51
CA GLY A 56 10.82 -4.14 -9.64
C GLY A 56 10.35 -5.30 -10.53
N ALA A 57 9.10 -5.74 -10.35
CA ALA A 57 8.48 -6.77 -11.17
C ALA A 57 8.34 -6.34 -12.65
N TRP A 58 7.95 -5.09 -12.90
CA TRP A 58 7.84 -4.54 -14.26
C TRP A 58 9.18 -4.47 -15.00
N ARG A 59 10.27 -4.12 -14.30
CA ARG A 59 11.61 -4.11 -14.90
C ARG A 59 12.11 -5.51 -15.24
N ALA A 60 11.83 -6.50 -14.38
CA ALA A 60 12.15 -7.90 -14.67
C ALA A 60 11.37 -8.42 -15.89
N ASP A 61 10.10 -8.03 -16.02
CA ASP A 61 9.24 -8.44 -17.15
C ASP A 61 9.68 -7.81 -18.48
N GLN A 62 10.15 -6.55 -18.47
CA GLN A 62 10.71 -5.87 -19.65
C GLN A 62 12.05 -6.45 -20.10
N ALA A 63 12.92 -6.85 -19.17
CA ALA A 63 14.21 -7.49 -19.49
C ALA A 63 14.01 -8.87 -20.15
N GLY A 64 13.02 -9.64 -19.71
CA GLY A 64 12.69 -10.94 -20.34
C GLY A 64 12.17 -10.80 -21.77
N LYS A 65 11.40 -9.74 -22.08
CA LYS A 65 10.89 -9.48 -23.43
C LYS A 65 11.96 -9.05 -24.43
N GLN A 66 13.03 -8.40 -23.98
CA GLN A 66 14.16 -8.01 -24.85
C GLN A 66 15.06 -9.20 -25.22
N GLY A 67 15.23 -10.18 -24.33
CA GLY A 67 15.99 -11.41 -24.63
C GLY A 67 15.28 -12.36 -25.62
N ALA A 68 13.95 -12.33 -25.68
CA ALA A 68 13.15 -13.18 -26.57
C ALA A 68 13.02 -12.64 -28.01
N ASN A 69 13.24 -11.33 -28.23
CA ASN A 69 13.12 -10.68 -29.55
C ASN A 69 14.48 -10.48 -30.25
N GLY A 70 15.57 -10.98 -29.64
CA GLY A 70 16.93 -10.91 -30.15
C GLY A 70 17.56 -12.27 -30.49
N GLN A 71 16.76 -13.35 -30.51
CA GLN A 71 17.14 -14.68 -31.02
C GLN A 71 16.49 -14.93 -32.38
#